data_AF-A0A957BYL4-F1
#
_entry.id   AF-A0A957BYL4-F1
#
_cell.length_a   1.000
_cell.length_b   1.000
_cell.length_c   1.000
_cell.angle_alpha   90.00
_cell.angle_beta   90.00
_cell.angle_gamma   90.00
#
_symmetry.space_group_name_H-M   'P 1'
#
loop_
_entity.id
_entity.type
_entity.pdbx_description
1 polymer ?
#
loop_
_entity_poly.entity_id
_entity_poly.type
_entity_poly.pdbx_seq_one_letter_code
_entity_poly.pdbx_strand_id
1 'polypeptide(L)'
;MTPMTTEQFRAALPDKVKKSVNQELIDQINTTLSDPELYENYRDNLISYTSVMADGKFQVNKYVDAVRYVSFKLMGCTNIDAYIKTFPDKYSNFVASGVSAKDIASYVTAYNKSKLVNLIFAQTLVPTHVLNQDLYQRALNTQADLMMNAKSEKVRCDAANSLLVQLKAPEVKKVELDIGVKEDSSINALRQTTMELARQQRLMMEAGAMNAQEIAHSKLVIDVEDAEVLT
;
A
#
# COMPACT_ATOMS: atom_id res chain seq x y z
N MET A 1 22.92 -10.87 -8.30
CA MET A 1 22.42 -10.01 -7.22
C MET A 1 22.29 -8.59 -7.75
N THR A 2 21.09 -8.16 -8.10
CA THR A 2 20.86 -6.76 -8.46
C THR A 2 20.47 -6.02 -7.18
N PRO A 3 21.31 -5.14 -6.64
CA PRO A 3 20.97 -4.35 -5.46
C PRO A 3 19.73 -3.50 -5.75
N MET A 4 18.86 -3.34 -4.76
CA MET A 4 17.66 -2.54 -4.91
C MET A 4 18.08 -1.08 -4.98
N THR A 5 17.65 -0.38 -6.03
CA THR A 5 17.94 1.04 -6.17
C THR A 5 16.90 1.88 -5.45
N THR A 6 17.28 3.09 -5.06
CA THR A 6 16.36 4.10 -4.49
C THR A 6 15.18 4.37 -5.41
N GLU A 7 15.41 4.43 -6.71
CA GLU A 7 14.39 4.67 -7.73
C GLU A 7 13.37 3.52 -7.80
N GLN A 8 13.83 2.27 -7.82
CA GLN A 8 12.96 1.09 -7.82
C GLN A 8 12.05 1.06 -6.59
N PHE A 9 12.61 1.34 -5.41
CA PHE A 9 11.82 1.35 -4.17
C PHE A 9 10.86 2.54 -4.10
N ARG A 10 11.29 3.73 -4.57
CA ARG A 10 10.42 4.91 -4.67
C ARG A 10 9.27 4.71 -5.65
N ALA A 11 9.49 4.04 -6.77
CA ALA A 11 8.45 3.76 -7.75
C ALA A 11 7.31 2.90 -7.16
N ALA A 12 7.65 1.94 -6.29
CA ALA A 12 6.68 1.04 -5.66
C ALA A 12 5.89 1.69 -4.50
N LEU A 13 6.38 2.80 -3.95
CA LEU A 13 5.80 3.45 -2.77
C LEU A 13 4.72 4.49 -3.14
N PRO A 14 3.70 4.70 -2.29
CA PRO A 14 2.74 5.79 -2.46
C PRO A 14 3.40 7.18 -2.41
N ASP A 15 2.92 8.15 -3.20
CA ASP A 15 3.53 9.48 -3.36
C ASP A 15 3.79 10.21 -2.04
N LYS A 16 2.90 10.02 -1.06
CA LYS A 16 2.99 10.63 0.27
C LYS A 16 4.26 10.22 1.04
N VAL A 17 4.79 9.02 0.80
CA VAL A 17 5.93 8.46 1.54
C VAL A 17 7.21 8.39 0.70
N LYS A 18 7.15 8.60 -0.62
CA LYS A 18 8.33 8.60 -1.52
C LYS A 18 9.45 9.55 -1.04
N LYS A 19 9.08 10.73 -0.52
CA LYS A 19 10.04 11.74 -0.03
C LYS A 19 10.81 11.30 1.23
N SER A 20 10.31 10.30 1.95
CA SER A 20 10.95 9.81 3.19
C SER A 20 11.97 8.68 2.96
N VAL A 21 12.17 8.26 1.70
CA VAL A 21 13.20 7.27 1.33
C VAL A 21 14.53 7.98 1.06
N ASN A 22 15.54 7.70 1.88
CA ASN A 22 16.92 8.14 1.68
C ASN A 22 17.82 6.99 1.21
N GLN A 23 19.00 7.33 0.71
CA GLN A 23 20.00 6.35 0.26
C GLN A 23 20.46 5.46 1.42
N GLU A 24 20.62 6.01 2.62
CA GLU A 24 21.02 5.27 3.82
C GLU A 24 20.07 4.11 4.16
N LEU A 25 18.75 4.31 4.02
CA LEU A 25 17.77 3.24 4.24
C LEU A 25 17.93 2.11 3.23
N ILE A 26 18.19 2.45 1.96
CA ILE A 26 18.41 1.47 0.90
C ILE A 26 19.72 0.71 1.13
N ASP A 27 20.76 1.41 1.56
CA ASP A 27 22.04 0.80 1.89
C ASP A 27 21.89 -0.13 3.10
N GLN A 28 21.11 0.24 4.11
CA GLN A 28 20.75 -0.64 5.23
C GLN A 28 19.99 -1.89 4.74
N ILE A 29 19.01 -1.72 3.84
CA ILE A 29 18.28 -2.85 3.27
C ILE A 29 19.23 -3.80 2.52
N ASN A 30 20.13 -3.24 1.70
CA ASN A 30 21.08 -4.00 0.90
C ASN A 30 22.16 -4.68 1.77
N THR A 31 22.55 -4.06 2.89
CA THR A 31 23.59 -4.59 3.79
C THR A 31 23.07 -5.69 4.72
N THR A 32 21.81 -5.59 5.16
CA THR A 32 21.27 -6.49 6.20
C THR A 32 20.99 -7.91 5.70
N LEU A 33 21.01 -8.14 4.38
CA LEU A 33 20.62 -9.40 3.76
C LEU A 33 21.75 -9.92 2.90
N SER A 34 22.75 -10.47 3.57
CA SER A 34 23.91 -11.10 2.94
C SER A 34 23.58 -12.47 2.32
N ASP A 35 22.36 -12.99 2.56
CA ASP A 35 21.89 -14.27 2.04
C ASP A 35 21.14 -14.07 0.70
N PRO A 36 21.70 -14.56 -0.42
CA PRO A 36 21.14 -14.49 -1.76
C PRO A 36 19.64 -14.77 -1.89
N GLU A 37 19.17 -15.88 -1.33
CA GLU A 37 17.82 -16.40 -1.54
C GLU A 37 16.81 -15.66 -0.64
N LEU A 38 17.30 -15.20 0.52
CA LEU A 38 16.52 -14.43 1.48
C LEU A 38 16.28 -13.01 0.98
N TYR A 39 17.26 -12.44 0.26
CA TYR A 39 17.22 -11.10 -0.29
C TYR A 39 16.14 -10.94 -1.37
N GLU A 40 16.03 -11.88 -2.31
CA GLU A 40 15.02 -11.80 -3.39
C GLU A 40 13.59 -11.85 -2.83
N ASN A 41 13.30 -12.84 -1.98
CA ASN A 41 12.00 -12.97 -1.33
C ASN A 41 11.65 -11.73 -0.50
N TYR A 42 12.62 -11.18 0.24
CA TYR A 42 12.41 -9.98 1.02
C TYR A 42 12.18 -8.73 0.15
N ARG A 43 12.94 -8.57 -0.94
CA ARG A 43 12.77 -7.47 -1.89
C ARG A 43 11.39 -7.50 -2.53
N ASP A 44 10.95 -8.67 -2.96
CA ASP A 44 9.63 -8.84 -3.56
C ASP A 44 8.51 -8.56 -2.55
N ASN A 45 8.68 -9.00 -1.30
CA ASN A 45 7.77 -8.66 -0.20
C ASN A 45 7.72 -7.15 0.08
N LEU A 46 8.87 -6.46 0.08
CA LEU A 46 8.94 -5.02 0.30
C LEU A 46 8.17 -4.22 -0.76
N ILE A 47 8.20 -4.66 -2.01
CA ILE A 47 7.49 -4.05 -3.13
C ILE A 47 6.00 -4.43 -3.10
N SER A 48 5.69 -5.69 -2.79
CA SER A 48 4.31 -6.21 -2.83
C SER A 48 3.41 -5.63 -1.74
N TYR A 49 3.98 -5.25 -0.58
CA TYR A 49 3.21 -4.81 0.57
C TYR A 49 3.13 -3.28 0.72
N THR A 50 3.57 -2.52 -0.29
CA THR A 50 3.57 -1.04 -0.25
C THR A 50 2.16 -0.45 -0.15
N SER A 51 1.12 -1.21 -0.53
CA SER A 51 -0.28 -0.83 -0.34
C SER A 51 -0.62 -0.55 1.14
N VAL A 52 0.04 -1.21 2.09
CA VAL A 52 -0.15 -0.97 3.55
C VAL A 52 0.26 0.46 3.93
N MET A 53 1.14 1.09 3.15
CA MET A 53 1.61 2.45 3.36
C MET A 53 0.72 3.53 2.70
N ALA A 54 -0.27 3.15 1.89
CA ALA A 54 -1.12 4.09 1.13
C ALA A 54 -1.89 5.06 2.04
N ASP A 55 -2.30 4.57 3.21
CA ASP A 55 -2.96 5.35 4.26
C ASP A 55 -2.07 6.44 4.86
N GLY A 56 -0.75 6.40 4.67
CA GLY A 56 0.22 7.38 5.20
C GLY A 56 0.35 7.40 6.73
N LYS A 57 -0.20 6.40 7.43
CA LYS A 57 -0.21 6.33 8.90
C LYS A 57 1.07 5.79 9.52
N PHE A 58 1.96 5.21 8.72
CA PHE A 58 3.16 4.51 9.19
C PHE A 58 4.43 5.15 8.61
N GLN A 59 5.52 5.09 9.38
CA GLN A 59 6.84 5.54 8.94
C GLN A 59 7.52 4.46 8.07
N VAL A 60 8.25 4.86 7.03
CA VAL A 60 8.90 3.92 6.11
C VAL A 60 9.92 3.03 6.82
N ASN A 61 10.73 3.56 7.74
CA ASN A 61 11.68 2.75 8.51
C ASN A 61 10.97 1.64 9.30
N LYS A 62 9.83 1.96 9.92
CA LYS A 62 9.01 0.97 10.65
C LYS A 62 8.38 -0.07 9.74
N TYR A 63 8.05 0.30 8.51
CA TYR A 63 7.56 -0.60 7.49
C TYR A 63 8.64 -1.59 7.06
N VAL A 64 9.85 -1.11 6.75
CA VAL A 64 10.99 -1.95 6.39
C VAL A 64 11.29 -2.97 7.50
N ASP A 65 11.33 -2.51 8.76
CA ASP A 65 11.51 -3.39 9.91
C ASP A 65 10.38 -4.45 10.02
N ALA A 66 9.13 -4.04 9.79
CA ALA A 66 7.97 -4.92 9.91
C ALA A 66 7.92 -5.97 8.80
N VAL A 67 8.25 -5.60 7.55
CA VAL A 67 8.37 -6.56 6.45
C VAL A 67 9.49 -7.56 6.75
N ARG A 68 10.62 -7.11 7.31
CA ARG A 68 11.73 -8.00 7.66
C ARG A 68 11.32 -9.02 8.72
N TYR A 69 10.64 -8.55 9.76
CA TYR A 69 10.07 -9.42 10.78
C TYR A 69 9.13 -10.47 10.19
N VAL A 70 8.21 -10.05 9.31
CA VAL A 70 7.25 -10.96 8.66
C VAL A 70 7.95 -11.95 7.75
N SER A 71 8.99 -11.55 7.00
CA SER A 71 9.75 -12.48 6.16
C SER A 71 10.42 -13.59 6.99
N PHE A 72 11.04 -13.27 8.13
CA PHE A 72 11.58 -14.30 9.03
C PHE A 72 10.49 -15.20 9.61
N LYS A 73 9.32 -14.64 9.92
CA LYS A 73 8.16 -15.40 10.38
C LYS A 73 7.63 -16.37 9.32
N LEU A 74 7.58 -15.96 8.06
CA LEU A 74 7.20 -16.81 6.93
C LEU A 74 8.20 -17.95 6.70
N MET A 75 9.48 -17.74 7.04
CA MET A 75 10.51 -18.78 7.02
C MET A 75 10.45 -19.75 8.21
N GLY A 76 9.41 -19.65 9.06
CA GLY A 76 9.20 -20.56 10.19
C GLY A 76 9.91 -20.15 11.49
N CYS A 77 10.52 -18.96 11.56
CA CYS A 77 11.12 -18.49 12.80
C CYS A 77 10.05 -18.27 13.91
N THR A 78 10.44 -18.52 15.16
CA THR A 78 9.59 -18.16 16.30
C THR A 78 9.46 -16.64 16.42
N ASN A 79 8.51 -16.16 17.23
CA ASN A 79 8.33 -14.71 17.42
C ASN A 79 9.61 -14.05 17.98
N ILE A 80 10.31 -14.76 18.86
CA ILE A 80 11.53 -14.27 19.51
C ILE A 80 12.67 -14.27 18.49
N ASP A 81 12.89 -15.37 17.76
CA ASP A 81 13.98 -15.46 16.77
C ASP A 81 13.82 -14.41 15.66
N ALA A 82 12.60 -14.24 15.14
CA ALA A 82 12.30 -13.22 14.14
C ALA A 82 12.57 -11.81 14.68
N TYR A 83 12.26 -11.55 15.96
CA TYR A 83 12.51 -10.25 16.59
C TYR A 83 14.00 -9.98 16.74
N ILE A 84 14.78 -10.97 17.18
CA ILE A 84 16.23 -10.86 17.37
C ILE A 84 16.92 -10.60 16.02
N LYS A 85 16.53 -11.34 14.96
CA LYS A 85 17.07 -11.14 13.62
C LYS A 85 16.70 -9.78 13.01
N THR A 86 15.53 -9.25 13.38
CA THR A 86 15.07 -7.93 12.89
C THR A 86 15.75 -6.79 13.64
N PHE A 87 15.94 -6.94 14.96
CA PHE A 87 16.48 -5.91 15.86
C PHE A 87 17.65 -6.44 16.72
N PRO A 88 18.79 -6.80 16.12
CA PRO A 88 19.91 -7.40 16.85
C PRO A 88 20.48 -6.46 17.92
N ASP A 89 20.65 -5.18 17.59
CA ASP A 89 21.17 -4.16 18.52
C ASP A 89 20.24 -3.96 19.72
N LYS A 90 18.93 -4.00 19.47
CA LYS A 90 17.93 -3.81 20.53
C LYS A 90 17.91 -5.00 21.49
N TYR A 91 18.05 -6.21 20.96
CA TYR A 91 18.19 -7.40 21.78
C TYR A 91 19.48 -7.38 22.60
N SER A 92 20.61 -7.00 21.98
CA SER A 92 21.89 -6.82 22.67
C SER A 92 21.77 -5.83 23.84
N ASN A 93 21.08 -4.70 23.64
CA ASN A 93 20.81 -3.72 24.69
C ASN A 93 19.93 -4.28 25.82
N PHE A 94 18.93 -5.11 25.51
CA PHE A 94 18.12 -5.77 26.55
C PHE A 94 18.94 -6.74 27.39
N VAL A 95 19.84 -7.50 26.76
CA VAL A 95 20.76 -8.41 27.46
C VAL A 95 21.74 -7.62 28.32
N ALA A 96 22.35 -6.57 27.78
CA ALA A 96 23.27 -5.70 28.50
C ALA A 96 22.61 -4.97 29.69
N SER A 97 21.34 -4.61 29.55
CA SER A 97 20.54 -3.96 30.60
C SER A 97 19.94 -4.96 31.61
N GLY A 98 20.20 -6.26 31.46
CA GLY A 98 19.69 -7.30 32.36
C GLY A 98 18.16 -7.46 32.34
N VAL A 99 17.50 -7.12 31.24
CA VAL A 99 16.04 -7.24 31.11
C VAL A 99 15.64 -8.71 31.20
N SER A 100 14.59 -9.00 31.99
CA SER A 100 14.14 -10.38 32.17
C SER A 100 13.60 -10.98 30.87
N ALA A 101 13.79 -12.29 30.68
CA ALA A 101 13.27 -12.99 29.50
C ALA A 101 11.73 -12.85 29.35
N LYS A 102 11.01 -12.70 30.46
CA LYS A 102 9.55 -12.48 30.47
C LYS A 102 9.16 -11.11 29.89
N ASP A 103 9.94 -10.09 30.21
CA ASP A 103 9.69 -8.73 29.70
C ASP A 103 10.07 -8.64 28.22
N ILE A 104 11.17 -9.29 27.81
CA ILE A 104 11.53 -9.43 26.40
C ILE A 104 10.39 -10.11 25.63
N ALA A 105 9.84 -11.22 26.14
CA ALA A 105 8.70 -11.90 25.53
C ALA A 105 7.44 -11.00 25.43
N SER A 106 7.21 -10.12 26.41
CA SER A 106 6.14 -9.13 26.35
C SER A 106 6.36 -8.11 25.23
N TYR A 107 7.58 -7.56 25.08
CA TYR A 107 7.92 -6.64 23.98
C TYR A 107 7.76 -7.29 22.61
N VAL A 108 8.23 -8.54 22.45
CA VAL A 108 8.09 -9.33 21.23
C VAL A 108 6.61 -9.54 20.89
N THR A 109 5.81 -9.92 21.89
CA THR A 109 4.36 -10.14 21.71
C THR A 109 3.64 -8.86 21.33
N ALA A 110 3.99 -7.73 21.95
CA ALA A 110 3.42 -6.43 21.61
C ALA A 110 3.75 -6.02 20.18
N TYR A 111 4.98 -6.27 19.71
CA TYR A 111 5.38 -5.98 18.34
C TYR A 111 4.63 -6.87 17.33
N ASN A 112 4.53 -8.17 17.59
CA ASN A 112 3.78 -9.10 16.73
C ASN A 112 2.29 -8.72 16.63
N LYS A 113 1.71 -8.17 17.71
CA LYS A 113 0.31 -7.69 17.73
C LYS A 113 0.13 -6.28 17.18
N SER A 114 1.21 -5.61 16.75
CA SER A 114 1.11 -4.25 16.24
C SER A 114 0.28 -4.21 14.95
N LYS A 115 -0.42 -3.08 14.74
CA LYS A 115 -1.29 -2.91 13.58
C LYS A 115 -0.54 -3.07 12.26
N LEU A 116 0.68 -2.52 12.17
CA LEU A 116 1.50 -2.59 10.96
C LEU A 116 1.88 -4.03 10.61
N VAL A 117 2.37 -4.81 11.59
CA VAL A 117 2.75 -6.21 11.40
C VAL A 117 1.53 -7.04 10.99
N ASN A 118 0.38 -6.85 11.65
CA ASN A 118 -0.85 -7.56 11.29
C ASN A 118 -1.36 -7.22 9.88
N LEU A 119 -1.25 -5.97 9.44
CA LEU A 119 -1.64 -5.57 8.08
C LEU A 119 -0.73 -6.22 7.03
N ILE A 120 0.58 -6.28 7.28
CA ILE A 120 1.53 -6.95 6.39
C ILE A 120 1.26 -8.45 6.36
N PHE A 121 1.04 -9.10 7.51
CA PHE A 121 0.65 -10.51 7.57
C PHE A 121 -0.66 -10.79 6.83
N ALA A 122 -1.65 -9.91 6.92
CA ALA A 122 -2.90 -10.11 6.19
C ALA A 122 -2.68 -10.12 4.67
N GLN A 123 -1.71 -9.36 4.18
CA GLN A 123 -1.33 -9.32 2.76
C GLN A 123 -0.57 -10.57 2.32
N THR A 124 0.08 -11.30 3.25
CA THR A 124 0.83 -12.53 2.94
C THR A 124 -0.06 -13.76 2.91
N LEU A 125 -1.24 -13.70 3.53
CA LEU A 125 -2.19 -14.80 3.54
C LEU A 125 -2.88 -14.90 2.18
N VAL A 126 -2.71 -16.06 1.53
CA VAL A 126 -3.54 -16.43 0.38
C VAL A 126 -4.99 -16.42 0.85
N PRO A 127 -5.90 -15.69 0.18
CA PRO A 127 -7.30 -15.63 0.60
C PRO A 127 -7.90 -17.02 0.70
N THR A 128 -8.61 -17.31 1.80
CA THR A 128 -9.15 -18.65 2.09
C THR A 128 -10.01 -19.22 0.96
N HIS A 129 -10.69 -18.38 0.20
CA HIS A 129 -11.50 -18.79 -0.96
C HIS A 129 -10.64 -19.28 -2.15
N VAL A 130 -9.41 -18.77 -2.31
CA VAL A 130 -8.46 -19.26 -3.31
C VAL A 130 -7.88 -20.60 -2.87
N LEU A 131 -7.53 -20.74 -1.59
CA LEU A 131 -6.99 -21.99 -1.05
C LEU A 131 -8.01 -23.14 -1.14
N ASN A 132 -9.28 -22.85 -0.87
CA ASN A 132 -10.36 -23.85 -0.84
C ASN A 132 -11.20 -23.84 -2.13
N GLN A 133 -10.61 -23.41 -3.25
CA GLN A 133 -11.29 -23.38 -4.55
C GLN A 133 -11.76 -24.78 -4.98
N ASP A 134 -11.00 -25.82 -4.63
CA ASP A 134 -11.36 -27.21 -4.89
C ASP A 134 -12.62 -27.61 -4.11
N LEU A 135 -12.70 -27.26 -2.82
CA LEU A 135 -13.88 -27.50 -1.98
C LEU A 135 -15.08 -26.70 -2.49
N TYR A 136 -14.85 -25.48 -2.97
CA TYR A 136 -15.88 -24.66 -3.59
C TYR A 136 -16.46 -25.32 -4.85
N GLN A 137 -15.60 -25.81 -5.76
CA GLN A 137 -16.05 -26.52 -6.96
C GLN A 137 -16.77 -27.83 -6.60
N ARG A 138 -16.28 -28.57 -5.61
CA ARG A 138 -16.95 -29.79 -5.11
C ARG A 138 -18.32 -29.49 -4.51
N ALA A 139 -18.46 -28.37 -3.79
CA ALA A 139 -19.74 -27.91 -3.27
C ALA A 139 -20.71 -27.55 -4.41
N LEU A 140 -20.26 -26.85 -5.45
CA LEU A 140 -21.07 -26.57 -6.63
C LEU A 140 -21.56 -27.84 -7.33
N ASN A 141 -20.67 -28.82 -7.52
CA ASN A 141 -21.03 -30.11 -8.14
C ASN A 141 -22.08 -30.85 -7.30
N THR A 142 -21.95 -30.81 -5.96
CA THR A 142 -22.93 -31.41 -5.04
C THR A 142 -24.28 -30.70 -5.12
N GLN A 143 -24.29 -29.36 -5.19
CA GLN A 143 -25.52 -28.59 -5.37
C GLN A 143 -26.17 -28.86 -6.73
N ALA A 144 -25.39 -29.02 -7.79
CA ALA A 144 -25.90 -29.39 -9.11
C ALA A 144 -26.54 -30.78 -9.12
N ASP A 145 -25.94 -31.75 -8.43
CA ASP A 145 -26.53 -33.09 -8.27
C ASP A 145 -27.85 -33.03 -7.48
N LEU A 146 -27.88 -32.31 -6.35
CA LEU A 146 -29.10 -32.14 -5.56
C LEU A 146 -30.21 -31.42 -6.33
N MET A 147 -29.87 -30.44 -7.17
CA MET A 147 -30.82 -29.76 -8.04
C MET A 147 -31.50 -30.72 -9.04
N MET A 148 -30.74 -31.65 -9.62
CA MET A 148 -31.27 -32.58 -10.63
C MET A 148 -31.97 -33.80 -9.99
N ASN A 149 -31.40 -34.35 -8.92
CA ASN A 149 -31.71 -35.70 -8.44
C ASN A 149 -32.42 -35.75 -7.07
N ALA A 150 -32.48 -34.66 -6.29
CA ALA A 150 -33.11 -34.71 -4.96
C ALA A 150 -34.60 -35.07 -5.05
N LYS A 151 -35.16 -35.75 -4.04
CA LYS A 151 -36.59 -36.13 -4.04
C LYS A 151 -37.54 -35.00 -3.63
N SER A 152 -37.04 -34.01 -2.90
CA SER A 152 -37.82 -32.87 -2.42
C SER A 152 -37.69 -31.69 -3.38
N GLU A 153 -38.81 -31.18 -3.86
CA GLU A 153 -38.86 -29.97 -4.70
C GLU A 153 -38.25 -28.75 -3.99
N LYS A 154 -38.39 -28.68 -2.66
CA LYS A 154 -37.77 -27.64 -1.84
C LYS A 154 -36.24 -27.70 -1.91
N VAL A 155 -35.66 -28.90 -1.76
CA VAL A 155 -34.19 -29.08 -1.84
C VAL A 155 -33.68 -28.76 -3.24
N ARG A 156 -34.43 -29.12 -4.30
CA ARG A 156 -34.08 -28.75 -5.67
C ARG A 156 -34.08 -27.24 -5.88
N CYS A 157 -35.11 -26.55 -5.37
CA CYS A 157 -35.24 -25.10 -5.45
C CYS A 157 -34.13 -24.38 -4.66
N ASP A 158 -33.85 -24.83 -3.43
CA ASP A 158 -32.82 -24.25 -2.58
C ASP A 158 -31.42 -24.44 -3.19
N ALA A 159 -31.15 -25.61 -3.77
CA ALA A 159 -29.90 -25.90 -4.49
C ALA A 159 -29.75 -25.04 -5.76
N ALA A 160 -30.82 -24.92 -6.56
CA ALA A 160 -30.84 -24.05 -7.74
C ALA A 160 -30.60 -22.58 -7.36
N ASN A 161 -31.26 -22.09 -6.31
CA ASN A 161 -31.06 -20.73 -5.82
C ASN A 161 -29.63 -20.50 -5.29
N SER A 162 -29.08 -21.49 -4.57
CA SER A 162 -27.69 -21.45 -4.12
C SER A 162 -26.70 -21.31 -5.29
N LEU A 163 -26.89 -22.11 -6.35
CA LEU A 163 -26.09 -22.00 -7.57
C LEU A 163 -26.23 -20.63 -8.25
N LEU A 164 -27.46 -20.11 -8.38
CA LEU A 164 -27.71 -18.80 -9.01
C LEU A 164 -27.06 -17.65 -8.24
N VAL A 165 -27.01 -17.71 -6.90
CA VAL A 165 -26.37 -16.69 -6.07
C VAL A 165 -24.84 -16.78 -6.14
N GLN A 166 -24.29 -18.00 -6.08
CA GLN A 166 -22.84 -18.23 -6.03
C GLN A 166 -22.16 -18.14 -7.41
N LEU A 167 -22.89 -18.42 -8.48
CA LEU A 167 -22.43 -18.26 -9.87
C LEU A 167 -22.92 -16.95 -10.51
N LYS A 168 -23.57 -16.08 -9.72
CA LYS A 168 -23.90 -14.73 -10.18
C LYS A 168 -22.58 -14.08 -10.59
N ALA A 169 -22.56 -13.48 -11.78
CA ALA A 169 -21.43 -12.65 -12.19
C ALA A 169 -21.11 -11.70 -11.04
N PRO A 170 -19.82 -11.54 -10.66
CA PRO A 170 -19.47 -10.68 -9.55
C PRO A 170 -20.15 -9.35 -9.82
N GLU A 171 -21.03 -8.92 -8.90
CA GLU A 171 -21.53 -7.56 -8.93
C GLU A 171 -20.27 -6.74 -8.96
N VAL A 172 -20.05 -6.04 -10.07
CA VAL A 172 -18.97 -5.09 -10.20
C VAL A 172 -19.17 -4.24 -8.97
N LYS A 173 -18.36 -4.46 -7.94
CA LYS A 173 -18.16 -3.49 -6.89
C LYS A 173 -17.70 -2.33 -7.73
N LYS A 174 -18.65 -1.44 -8.05
CA LYS A 174 -18.34 -0.08 -8.39
C LYS A 174 -17.45 0.27 -7.23
N VAL A 175 -16.16 0.20 -7.50
CA VAL A 175 -15.20 0.91 -6.71
C VAL A 175 -15.81 2.29 -6.81
N GLU A 176 -16.50 2.72 -5.75
CA GLU A 176 -16.61 4.12 -5.45
C GLU A 176 -15.16 4.53 -5.27
N LEU A 177 -14.47 4.67 -6.41
CA LEU A 177 -13.49 5.68 -6.62
C LEU A 177 -14.36 6.92 -6.40
N ASP A 178 -14.48 7.28 -5.12
CA ASP A 178 -14.52 8.66 -4.73
C ASP A 178 -13.32 9.26 -5.46
N ILE A 179 -13.55 9.67 -6.70
CA ILE A 179 -12.88 10.78 -7.36
C ILE A 179 -13.35 12.03 -6.58
N GLY A 180 -13.25 12.01 -5.25
CA GLY A 180 -12.46 12.99 -4.56
C GLY A 180 -11.02 12.85 -5.04
N VAL A 181 -10.80 13.18 -6.32
CA VAL A 181 -9.59 13.90 -6.69
C VAL A 181 -9.60 15.07 -5.73
N LYS A 182 -8.85 14.89 -4.63
CA LYS A 182 -8.31 16.00 -3.88
C LYS A 182 -7.66 16.82 -4.97
N GLU A 183 -8.36 17.90 -5.36
CA GLU A 183 -7.94 18.86 -6.36
C GLU A 183 -6.44 18.99 -6.21
N ASP A 184 -5.76 18.50 -7.23
CA ASP A 184 -4.32 18.50 -7.32
C ASP A 184 -3.86 19.89 -6.89
N SER A 185 -2.93 19.98 -5.92
CA SER A 185 -2.56 21.28 -5.34
C SER A 185 -2.09 22.27 -6.40
N SER A 186 -1.69 21.77 -7.57
CA SER A 186 -1.42 22.50 -8.81
C SER A 186 -2.64 23.25 -9.36
N ILE A 187 -3.84 22.63 -9.42
CA ILE A 187 -5.06 23.30 -9.91
C ILE A 187 -5.52 24.37 -8.91
N ASN A 188 -5.47 24.09 -7.61
CA ASN A 188 -5.83 25.10 -6.61
C ASN A 188 -4.83 26.27 -6.57
N ALA A 189 -3.53 25.99 -6.73
CA ALA A 189 -2.52 27.03 -6.92
C ALA A 189 -2.77 27.84 -8.20
N LEU A 190 -3.08 27.18 -9.32
CA LEU A 190 -3.40 27.84 -10.59
C LEU A 190 -4.66 28.71 -10.48
N ARG A 191 -5.67 28.25 -9.74
CA ARG A 191 -6.91 29.01 -9.51
C ARG A 191 -6.65 30.26 -8.67
N GLN A 192 -5.79 30.16 -7.66
CA GLN A 192 -5.38 31.30 -6.82
C GLN A 192 -4.53 32.31 -7.62
N THR A 193 -3.56 31.85 -8.40
CA THR A 193 -2.74 32.76 -9.24
C THR A 193 -3.59 33.45 -10.31
N THR A 194 -4.55 32.74 -10.90
CA THR A 194 -5.51 33.32 -11.87
C THR A 194 -6.41 34.37 -11.21
N MET A 195 -6.90 34.13 -9.99
CA MET A 195 -7.70 35.12 -9.26
C MET A 195 -6.90 36.38 -8.89
N GLU A 196 -5.65 36.24 -8.46
CA GLU A 196 -4.81 37.38 -8.12
C GLU A 196 -4.42 38.19 -9.37
N LEU A 197 -4.12 37.52 -10.48
CA LEU A 197 -3.86 38.18 -11.76
C LEU A 197 -5.10 38.96 -12.26
N ALA A 198 -6.29 38.37 -12.17
CA ALA A 198 -7.54 39.04 -12.52
C ALA A 198 -7.81 40.27 -11.62
N ARG A 199 -7.47 40.18 -10.32
CA ARG A 199 -7.58 41.30 -9.38
C ARG A 199 -6.62 42.44 -9.75
N GLN A 200 -5.38 42.11 -10.08
CA GLN A 200 -4.38 43.11 -10.52
C GLN A 200 -4.81 43.78 -11.83
N GLN A 201 -5.27 43.00 -12.82
CA GLN A 201 -5.78 43.54 -14.08
C GLN A 201 -6.96 44.49 -13.87
N ARG A 202 -7.88 44.16 -12.95
CA ARG A 202 -9.00 45.03 -12.59
C ARG A 202 -8.54 46.34 -11.94
N LEU A 203 -7.58 46.29 -11.02
CA LEU A 203 -7.02 47.49 -10.39
C LEU A 203 -6.29 48.38 -11.40
N MET A 204 -5.59 47.79 -12.37
CA MET A 204 -4.94 48.56 -13.46
C MET A 204 -5.95 49.25 -14.37
N MET A 205 -7.13 48.64 -14.60
CA MET A 205 -8.24 49.32 -15.29
C MET A 205 -8.84 50.46 -14.47
N GLU A 206 -9.07 50.24 -13.17
CA GLU A 206 -9.63 51.25 -12.26
C GLU A 206 -8.67 52.44 -12.06
N ALA A 207 -7.36 52.20 -12.10
CA ALA A 207 -6.33 53.24 -12.06
C ALA A 207 -6.11 53.94 -13.42
N GLY A 208 -6.81 53.54 -14.49
CA GLY A 208 -6.70 54.12 -15.83
C GLY A 208 -5.39 53.82 -16.56
N ALA A 209 -4.58 52.89 -16.05
CA ALA A 209 -3.28 52.54 -16.62
C ALA A 209 -3.38 51.56 -17.81
N MET A 210 -4.48 50.82 -17.92
CA MET A 210 -4.79 49.92 -19.04
C MET A 210 -6.29 49.95 -19.34
N ASN A 211 -6.68 49.77 -20.60
CA ASN A 211 -8.09 49.59 -20.97
C ASN A 211 -8.47 48.10 -21.12
N ALA A 212 -9.76 47.80 -21.09
CA ALA A 212 -10.26 46.42 -21.16
C ALA A 212 -9.87 45.70 -22.46
N GLN A 213 -9.63 46.46 -23.55
CA GLN A 213 -9.23 45.92 -24.84
C GLN A 213 -7.76 45.46 -24.81
N GLU A 214 -6.87 46.23 -24.19
CA GLU A 214 -5.45 45.89 -24.00
C GLU A 214 -5.27 44.65 -23.12
N ILE A 215 -6.08 44.49 -22.07
CA ILE A 215 -6.05 43.29 -21.22
C ILE A 215 -6.52 42.05 -21.99
N ALA A 216 -7.57 42.17 -22.81
CA ALA A 216 -8.06 41.06 -23.64
C ALA A 216 -7.03 40.62 -24.70
N HIS A 217 -6.15 41.53 -25.13
CA HIS A 217 -5.05 41.23 -26.06
C HIS A 217 -3.74 40.83 -25.36
N SER A 218 -3.69 40.81 -24.02
CA SER A 218 -2.52 40.37 -23.28
C SER A 218 -2.35 38.84 -23.39
N LYS A 219 -1.16 38.39 -23.79
CA LYS A 219 -0.84 36.96 -23.83
C LYS A 219 -0.56 36.47 -22.41
N LEU A 220 -1.30 35.45 -21.98
CA LEU A 220 -0.97 34.70 -20.78
C LEU A 220 0.35 33.94 -21.03
N VAL A 221 1.42 34.35 -20.36
CA VAL A 221 2.66 33.57 -20.29
C VAL A 221 2.44 32.55 -19.17
N ILE A 222 2.18 31.30 -19.56
CA ILE A 222 2.16 30.19 -18.62
C ILE A 222 3.56 29.58 -18.69
N ASP A 223 4.44 29.94 -17.75
CA ASP A 223 5.69 29.21 -17.54
C ASP A 223 5.33 27.86 -16.93
N VAL A 224 5.13 26.87 -17.81
CA VAL A 224 5.16 25.47 -17.40
C VAL A 224 6.63 25.08 -17.38
N GLU A 225 7.22 24.98 -16.19
CA GLU A 225 8.48 24.25 -16.03
C GLU A 225 8.18 22.78 -16.35
N ASP A 226 8.36 22.41 -17.62
CA ASP A 226 8.36 21.03 -18.07
C ASP A 226 9.54 20.32 -17.40
N ALA A 227 9.26 19.57 -16.33
CA ALA A 227 10.20 18.57 -15.83
C ALA A 227 10.34 17.49 -16.90
N GLU A 228 11.42 17.58 -17.69
CA GLU A 228 11.80 16.56 -18.67
C GLU A 228 11.78 15.16 -18.04
N VAL A 229 10.83 14.35 -18.49
CA VAL A 229 10.87 12.89 -18.31
C VAL A 229 11.88 12.38 -19.34
N LEU A 230 13.14 12.22 -18.92
CA LEU A 230 14.16 11.56 -19.72
C LEU A 230 13.81 10.06 -19.83
N THR A 231 13.49 9.65 -21.06
CA THR A 231 13.41 8.26 -21.54
C THR A 231 14.73 7.54 -21.53
#